data_AF-A0A7V8FKK3-F1
#
_entry.id   AF-A0A7V8FKK3-F1
#
_cell.length_a   1.000
_cell.length_b   1.000
_cell.length_c   1.000
_cell.angle_alpha   90.00
_cell.angle_beta   90.00
_cell.angle_gamma   90.00
#
_symmetry.space_group_name_H-M   'P 1'
#
loop_
_entity.id
_entity.type
_entity.pdbx_description
1 polymer ?
#
loop_
_entity_poly.entity_id
_entity_poly.type
_entity_poly.pdbx_seq_one_letter_code
_entity_poly.pdbx_strand_id
1 'polypeptide(L)'
;MWGCNRPATADTTQYNSVKVDLFLSLTQQLLADYRRRAANGQIVEVTNAHQEVPVGMACVDNFVQCFQQLIDDGDAAAKPSIRGGTANRMSIVGDMWRDKNWMAIGPIGSGYGKPVDYLSKPTTDYPTSIAIDYNVDNGYRKYAQLSHIEFEGATLIGVDVHWAAPANGTPNKLPNKFDPWTYDYTVRVPVGQRTVAVKPTALSNRVSALKVNGQSISQGASVPVAVSVGSRIVVEVVSPDGSATQRYVFTVAAQA
;
A
#
# COMPACT_ATOMS: atom_id res chain seq x y z
N MET A 1 -14.06 -8.42 -2.45
CA MET A 1 -13.71 -9.78 -2.90
C MET A 1 -12.21 -9.77 -3.20
N TRP A 2 -11.42 -10.62 -2.54
CA TRP A 2 -9.96 -10.59 -2.62
C TRP A 2 -9.39 -11.44 -3.77
N GLY A 3 -10.10 -12.48 -4.21
CA GLY A 3 -9.60 -13.38 -5.25
C GLY A 3 -10.69 -14.00 -6.11
N CYS A 4 -10.62 -13.73 -7.41
CA CYS A 4 -11.22 -14.54 -8.45
C CYS A 4 -10.19 -15.54 -8.95
N ASN A 5 -10.09 -16.69 -8.28
CA ASN A 5 -9.17 -17.75 -8.64
C ASN A 5 -9.91 -19.10 -8.63
N ARG A 6 -10.01 -19.75 -9.80
CA ARG A 6 -10.61 -21.09 -9.93
C ARG A 6 -9.53 -22.08 -10.35
N PRO A 7 -9.54 -23.33 -9.86
CA PRO A 7 -8.72 -24.38 -10.44
C PRO A 7 -9.05 -24.53 -11.93
N ALA A 8 -8.02 -24.54 -12.78
CA ALA A 8 -8.13 -24.83 -14.21
C ALA A 8 -8.99 -23.86 -15.07
N THR A 9 -9.32 -22.67 -14.57
CA THR A 9 -9.95 -21.60 -15.38
C THR A 9 -9.11 -20.34 -15.29
N ALA A 10 -8.92 -19.66 -16.43
CA ALA A 10 -8.22 -18.38 -16.49
C ALA A 10 -9.04 -17.26 -15.84
N ASP A 11 -9.17 -17.26 -14.51
CA ASP A 11 -9.87 -16.22 -13.75
C ASP A 11 -8.94 -15.08 -13.33
N THR A 12 -9.50 -13.88 -13.27
CA THR A 12 -8.72 -12.66 -13.00
C THR A 12 -9.55 -11.74 -12.13
N THR A 13 -8.95 -11.23 -11.05
CA THR A 13 -9.57 -10.17 -10.25
C THR A 13 -9.46 -8.86 -11.01
N GLN A 14 -10.60 -8.31 -11.41
CA GLN A 14 -10.63 -7.06 -12.16
C GLN A 14 -10.17 -5.89 -11.29
N TYR A 15 -9.18 -5.16 -11.77
CA TYR A 15 -8.61 -3.98 -11.12
C TYR A 15 -8.72 -2.77 -12.05
N ASN A 16 -9.24 -1.64 -11.55
CA ASN A 16 -9.42 -0.42 -12.34
C ASN A 16 -9.35 0.84 -11.45
N SER A 17 -9.21 2.00 -12.10
CA SER A 17 -9.47 3.36 -11.56
C SER A 17 -8.48 3.95 -10.57
N VAL A 18 -7.80 3.17 -9.74
CA VAL A 18 -6.79 3.69 -8.78
C VAL A 18 -5.38 3.39 -9.31
N LYS A 19 -4.38 4.16 -8.89
CA LYS A 19 -2.96 3.84 -9.16
C LYS A 19 -2.48 2.73 -8.22
N VAL A 20 -1.62 1.85 -8.72
CA VAL A 20 -1.21 0.60 -8.05
C VAL A 20 -0.58 0.87 -6.68
N ASP A 21 0.25 1.91 -6.58
CA ASP A 21 0.89 2.35 -5.33
C ASP A 21 -0.13 2.80 -4.29
N LEU A 22 -1.04 3.70 -4.65
CA LEU A 22 -2.06 4.19 -3.74
C LEU A 22 -3.02 3.05 -3.33
N PHE A 23 -3.40 2.19 -4.27
CA PHE A 23 -4.25 1.04 -3.97
C PHE A 23 -3.59 0.07 -2.98
N LEU A 24 -2.30 -0.24 -3.18
CA LEU A 24 -1.52 -1.05 -2.26
C LEU A 24 -1.49 -0.43 -0.86
N SER A 25 -1.19 0.87 -0.76
CA SER A 25 -1.20 1.61 0.50
C SER A 25 -2.53 1.50 1.24
N LEU A 26 -3.63 1.82 0.58
CA LEU A 26 -4.96 1.76 1.19
C LEU A 26 -5.36 0.34 1.59
N THR A 27 -4.96 -0.66 0.79
CA THR A 27 -5.21 -2.08 1.08
C THR A 27 -4.41 -2.54 2.31
N GLN A 28 -3.15 -2.16 2.43
CA GLN A 28 -2.34 -2.48 3.60
C GLN A 28 -2.85 -1.76 4.85
N GLN A 29 -3.29 -0.50 4.74
CA GLN A 29 -3.97 0.22 5.84
C GLN A 29 -5.22 -0.54 6.30
N LEU A 30 -6.06 -1.00 5.36
CA LEU A 30 -7.26 -1.77 5.67
C LEU A 30 -6.93 -3.07 6.40
N LEU A 31 -5.93 -3.83 5.94
CA LEU A 31 -5.52 -5.09 6.56
C LEU A 31 -4.90 -4.90 7.94
N ALA A 32 -4.10 -3.84 8.13
CA ALA A 32 -3.54 -3.49 9.44
C ALA A 32 -4.67 -3.13 10.44
N ASP A 33 -5.60 -2.26 10.02
CA ASP A 33 -6.75 -1.89 10.86
C ASP A 33 -7.65 -3.09 11.18
N TYR A 34 -7.87 -3.97 10.20
CA TYR A 34 -8.61 -5.20 10.40
C TYR A 34 -7.96 -6.10 11.46
N ARG A 35 -6.66 -6.36 11.33
CA ARG A 35 -5.89 -7.18 12.28
C ARG A 35 -5.86 -6.59 13.68
N ARG A 36 -5.77 -5.25 13.78
CA ARG A 36 -5.73 -4.51 15.06
C ARG A 36 -7.07 -4.45 15.78
N ARG A 37 -8.17 -4.27 15.04
CA ARG A 37 -9.53 -4.11 15.63
C ARG A 37 -10.21 -5.44 15.94
N ALA A 38 -9.65 -6.55 15.49
CA ALA A 38 -10.16 -7.89 15.77
C ALA A 38 -9.99 -8.25 17.27
N ALA A 39 -10.94 -7.81 18.10
CA ALA A 39 -10.90 -8.02 19.55
C ALA A 39 -11.09 -9.49 19.95
N ASN A 40 -11.88 -10.27 19.20
CA ASN A 40 -12.32 -11.62 19.57
C ASN A 40 -12.11 -12.67 18.46
N GLY A 41 -10.94 -12.66 17.83
CA GLY A 41 -10.57 -13.63 16.79
C GLY A 41 -10.39 -13.00 15.42
N GLN A 42 -9.49 -13.58 14.63
CA GLN A 42 -9.15 -13.12 13.29
C GLN A 42 -9.78 -14.05 12.25
N ILE A 43 -10.21 -13.47 11.12
CA ILE A 43 -10.51 -14.24 9.92
C ILE A 43 -9.21 -14.88 9.47
N VAL A 44 -9.17 -16.20 9.57
CA VAL A 44 -8.06 -17.03 9.08
C VAL A 44 -8.36 -17.67 7.73
N GLU A 45 -9.63 -17.62 7.31
CA GLU A 45 -10.14 -18.28 6.12
C GLU A 45 -10.99 -17.31 5.29
N VAL A 46 -10.73 -17.28 3.98
CA VAL A 46 -11.61 -16.63 3.01
C VAL A 46 -11.93 -17.63 1.91
N THR A 47 -13.07 -17.46 1.26
CA THR A 47 -13.43 -18.26 0.10
C THR A 47 -13.06 -17.55 -1.19
N ASN A 48 -12.74 -18.33 -2.23
CA ASN A 48 -12.59 -17.78 -3.56
C ASN A 48 -13.93 -17.34 -4.15
N ALA A 49 -13.87 -16.51 -5.19
CA ALA A 49 -15.04 -16.19 -5.98
C ALA A 49 -15.64 -17.43 -6.67
N HIS A 50 -16.96 -17.43 -6.84
CA HIS A 50 -17.73 -18.35 -7.69
C HIS A 50 -17.86 -19.81 -7.27
N GLN A 51 -16.92 -20.35 -6.48
CA GLN A 51 -16.90 -21.76 -6.10
C GLN A 51 -16.92 -21.97 -4.57
N GLU A 52 -16.81 -20.89 -3.79
CA GLU A 52 -16.85 -20.92 -2.33
C GLU A 52 -15.78 -21.84 -1.70
N VAL A 53 -14.66 -22.04 -2.39
CA VAL A 53 -13.56 -22.91 -1.95
C VAL A 53 -12.72 -22.17 -0.89
N PRO A 54 -12.41 -22.81 0.25
CA PRO A 54 -11.51 -22.27 1.27
C PRO A 54 -10.06 -22.12 0.75
N VAL A 55 -9.58 -20.87 0.65
CA VAL A 55 -8.25 -20.51 0.13
C VAL A 55 -7.33 -19.85 1.15
N GLY A 56 -7.80 -19.67 2.38
CA GLY A 56 -7.05 -19.10 3.51
C GLY A 56 -6.66 -17.64 3.30
N MET A 57 -6.10 -17.02 4.34
CA MET A 57 -5.54 -15.67 4.23
C MET A 57 -4.38 -15.56 3.24
N ALA A 58 -3.75 -16.67 2.86
CA ALA A 58 -2.74 -16.70 1.82
C ALA A 58 -3.25 -16.16 0.46
N CYS A 59 -4.55 -16.29 0.16
CA CYS A 59 -5.14 -15.67 -1.04
C CYS A 59 -5.14 -14.13 -0.94
N VAL A 60 -5.42 -13.58 0.24
CA VAL A 60 -5.34 -12.14 0.52
C VAL A 60 -3.90 -11.66 0.44
N ASP A 61 -2.96 -12.41 1.01
CA ASP A 61 -1.54 -12.08 0.93
C ASP A 61 -1.03 -12.13 -0.51
N ASN A 62 -1.44 -13.12 -1.31
CA ASN A 62 -1.14 -13.20 -2.74
C ASN A 62 -1.76 -12.04 -3.54
N PHE A 63 -2.97 -11.60 -3.18
CA PHE A 63 -3.58 -10.40 -3.76
C PHE A 63 -2.78 -9.14 -3.49
N VAL A 64 -2.35 -8.92 -2.24
CA VAL A 64 -1.46 -7.79 -1.90
C VAL A 64 -0.14 -7.93 -2.64
N GLN A 65 0.43 -9.14 -2.70
CA GLN A 65 1.69 -9.42 -3.37
C GLN A 65 1.65 -9.11 -4.87
N CYS A 66 0.50 -9.29 -5.54
CA CYS A 66 0.33 -8.89 -6.93
C CYS A 66 0.59 -7.39 -7.15
N PHE A 67 0.18 -6.52 -6.22
CA PHE A 67 0.50 -5.09 -6.32
C PHE A 67 1.93 -4.81 -5.85
N GLN A 68 2.35 -5.45 -4.76
CA GLN A 68 3.68 -5.26 -4.16
C GLN A 68 4.81 -5.56 -5.15
N GLN A 69 4.72 -6.64 -5.93
CA GLN A 69 5.76 -6.97 -6.91
C GLN A 69 5.87 -5.93 -8.04
N LEU A 70 4.79 -5.23 -8.39
CA LEU A 70 4.85 -4.14 -9.37
C LEU A 70 5.54 -2.89 -8.81
N ILE A 71 5.47 -2.68 -7.50
CA ILE A 71 6.20 -1.62 -6.81
C ILE A 71 7.69 -1.97 -6.69
N ASP A 72 8.01 -3.23 -6.40
CA ASP A 72 9.37 -3.67 -6.14
C ASP A 72 10.19 -3.93 -7.41
N ASP A 73 9.56 -4.50 -8.44
CA ASP A 73 10.19 -4.93 -9.70
C ASP A 73 9.77 -4.10 -10.92
N GLY A 74 8.82 -3.17 -10.77
CA GLY A 74 8.28 -2.42 -11.89
C GLY A 74 7.57 -3.32 -12.90
N ASP A 75 7.65 -2.98 -14.18
CA ASP A 75 6.97 -3.72 -15.25
C ASP A 75 7.57 -5.10 -15.52
N ALA A 76 8.77 -5.40 -14.98
CA ALA A 76 9.39 -6.72 -15.12
C ALA A 76 8.59 -7.83 -14.40
N ALA A 77 7.83 -7.48 -13.36
CA ALA A 77 6.91 -8.41 -12.70
C ALA A 77 5.63 -8.66 -13.51
N ALA A 78 5.31 -7.81 -14.49
CA ALA A 78 4.08 -7.93 -15.24
C ALA A 78 4.10 -9.13 -16.21
N LYS A 79 2.93 -9.72 -16.42
CA LYS A 79 2.71 -10.87 -17.31
C LYS A 79 1.62 -10.55 -18.34
N PRO A 80 1.65 -11.20 -19.52
CA PRO A 80 0.56 -11.10 -20.48
C PRO A 80 -0.71 -11.76 -19.93
N SER A 81 -1.83 -11.49 -20.60
CA SER A 81 -3.12 -12.02 -20.19
C SER A 81 -3.20 -13.55 -20.25
N ILE A 82 -3.66 -14.20 -19.17
CA ILE A 82 -4.06 -15.62 -19.15
C ILE A 82 -5.44 -15.85 -19.79
N ARG A 83 -6.26 -14.79 -19.91
CA ARG A 83 -7.50 -14.80 -20.70
C ARG A 83 -7.11 -14.44 -22.13
N GLY A 84 -6.98 -15.44 -23.00
CA GLY A 84 -6.50 -15.27 -24.38
C GLY A 84 -7.22 -14.16 -25.14
N GLY A 85 -6.57 -13.61 -26.18
CA GLY A 85 -7.19 -12.66 -27.12
C GLY A 85 -7.12 -11.18 -26.76
N THR A 86 -6.58 -10.79 -25.60
CA THR A 86 -6.38 -9.36 -25.25
C THR A 86 -4.97 -9.11 -24.74
N ALA A 87 -4.29 -8.09 -25.26
CA ALA A 87 -2.97 -7.62 -24.81
C ALA A 87 -3.05 -6.91 -23.44
N ASN A 88 -3.74 -7.49 -22.47
CA ASN A 88 -3.84 -6.95 -21.12
C ASN A 88 -2.57 -7.29 -20.33
N ARG A 89 -2.08 -6.30 -19.58
CA ARG A 89 -1.03 -6.46 -18.57
C ARG A 89 -1.66 -7.01 -17.30
N MET A 90 -1.01 -7.98 -16.67
CA MET A 90 -1.43 -8.58 -15.42
C MET A 90 -0.28 -8.70 -14.43
N SER A 91 -0.64 -8.95 -13.18
CA SER A 91 0.28 -9.37 -12.14
C SER A 91 -0.25 -10.65 -11.52
N ILE A 92 0.61 -11.67 -11.43
CA ILE A 92 0.25 -13.03 -11.06
C ILE A 92 1.17 -13.51 -9.94
N VAL A 93 0.59 -14.14 -8.93
CA VAL A 93 1.29 -14.74 -7.79
C VAL A 93 0.78 -16.17 -7.58
N GLY A 94 1.71 -17.12 -7.45
CA GLY A 94 1.42 -18.55 -7.41
C GLY A 94 1.22 -19.19 -8.79
N ASP A 95 1.01 -20.50 -8.79
CA ASP A 95 0.77 -21.34 -9.97
C ASP A 95 -0.71 -21.72 -10.07
N MET A 96 -1.37 -21.27 -11.13
CA MET A 96 -2.80 -21.54 -11.42
C MET A 96 -3.16 -23.03 -11.40
N TRP A 97 -2.22 -23.91 -11.70
CA TRP A 97 -2.46 -25.36 -11.79
C TRP A 97 -2.17 -26.11 -10.49
N ARG A 98 -1.41 -25.52 -9.57
CA ARG A 98 -0.90 -26.20 -8.37
C ARG A 98 -1.34 -25.56 -7.07
N ASP A 99 -1.54 -24.25 -7.07
CA ASP A 99 -1.76 -23.48 -5.85
C ASP A 99 -3.22 -23.08 -5.73
N LYS A 100 -3.98 -23.65 -4.79
CA LYS A 100 -5.41 -23.31 -4.62
C LYS A 100 -5.69 -21.83 -4.32
N ASN A 101 -4.67 -21.09 -3.89
CA ASN A 101 -4.70 -19.69 -3.47
C ASN A 101 -3.92 -18.78 -4.44
N TRP A 102 -3.61 -19.26 -5.65
CA TRP A 102 -3.03 -18.44 -6.71
C TRP A 102 -3.87 -17.19 -6.97
N MET A 103 -3.23 -16.14 -7.50
CA MET A 103 -3.89 -14.87 -7.75
C MET A 103 -3.44 -14.27 -9.07
N ALA A 104 -4.38 -13.69 -9.81
CA ALA A 104 -4.10 -12.78 -10.91
C ALA A 104 -4.96 -11.52 -10.80
N ILE A 105 -4.31 -10.36 -10.94
CA ILE A 105 -4.99 -9.07 -11.07
C ILE A 105 -4.78 -8.51 -12.48
N GLY A 106 -5.79 -7.85 -13.01
CA GLY A 106 -5.71 -7.12 -14.27
C GLY A 106 -7.09 -6.80 -14.83
N PRO A 107 -7.18 -6.03 -15.93
CA PRO A 107 -6.07 -5.41 -16.65
C PRO A 107 -5.34 -4.35 -15.81
N ILE A 108 -4.06 -4.13 -16.10
CA ILE A 108 -3.24 -3.12 -15.43
C ILE A 108 -2.82 -2.06 -16.45
N GLY A 109 -3.26 -0.83 -16.24
CA GLY A 109 -2.92 0.26 -17.15
C GLY A 109 -3.45 0.03 -18.56
N SER A 110 -2.73 0.54 -19.57
CA SER A 110 -3.14 0.44 -20.98
C SER A 110 -2.88 -0.91 -21.66
N GLY A 111 -2.11 -1.82 -21.05
CA GLY A 111 -1.89 -3.17 -21.58
C GLY A 111 -0.43 -3.64 -21.59
N TYR A 112 -0.24 -4.91 -21.94
CA TYR A 112 1.06 -5.57 -21.92
C TYR A 112 1.93 -5.12 -23.10
N GLY A 113 3.18 -4.78 -22.83
CA GLY A 113 4.10 -4.21 -23.83
C GLY A 113 3.76 -2.77 -24.23
N LYS A 114 2.81 -2.12 -23.57
CA LYS A 114 2.55 -0.67 -23.68
C LYS A 114 3.39 0.08 -22.63
N PRO A 115 3.58 1.40 -22.77
CA PRO A 115 4.21 2.19 -21.70
C PRO A 115 3.56 1.94 -20.34
N VAL A 116 4.36 2.04 -19.29
CA VAL A 116 3.85 2.00 -17.91
C VAL A 116 3.01 3.26 -17.69
N ASP A 117 1.83 3.10 -17.11
CA ASP A 117 0.87 4.18 -16.85
C ASP A 117 -0.01 3.91 -15.62
N TYR A 118 0.32 2.89 -14.84
CA TYR A 118 -0.46 2.40 -13.70
C TYR A 118 0.09 2.85 -12.34
N LEU A 119 1.24 3.52 -12.31
CA LEU A 119 1.84 4.11 -11.11
C LEU A 119 1.48 5.60 -11.01
N SER A 120 1.64 6.17 -9.82
CA SER A 120 1.38 7.58 -9.59
C SER A 120 2.38 8.49 -10.30
N LYS A 121 1.93 9.69 -10.63
CA LYS A 121 2.74 10.75 -11.24
C LYS A 121 2.22 12.13 -10.83
N PRO A 122 3.00 13.21 -11.01
CA PRO A 122 2.54 14.56 -10.69
C PRO A 122 1.28 14.90 -11.49
N THR A 123 0.31 15.53 -10.81
CA THR A 123 -0.93 16.02 -11.41
C THR A 123 -1.44 17.23 -10.62
N THR A 124 -2.21 18.07 -11.31
CA THR A 124 -2.94 19.20 -10.72
C THR A 124 -4.46 18.98 -10.72
N ASP A 125 -4.94 17.82 -11.19
CA ASP A 125 -6.37 17.55 -11.36
C ASP A 125 -7.10 17.31 -10.03
N TYR A 126 -6.34 16.99 -8.98
CA TYR A 126 -6.82 16.81 -7.62
C TYR A 126 -5.68 17.10 -6.62
N PRO A 127 -6.01 17.41 -5.35
CA PRO A 127 -4.99 17.70 -4.33
C PRO A 127 -4.08 16.49 -4.09
N THR A 128 -2.80 16.64 -4.43
CA THR A 128 -1.75 15.66 -4.16
C THR A 128 -0.38 16.33 -4.10
N SER A 129 0.57 15.68 -3.43
CA SER A 129 1.97 16.11 -3.31
C SER A 129 2.93 15.16 -4.04
N ILE A 130 2.43 14.40 -5.02
CA ILE A 130 3.27 13.54 -5.86
C ILE A 130 4.21 14.42 -6.71
N ALA A 131 5.51 14.29 -6.46
CA ALA A 131 6.55 15.05 -7.16
C ALA A 131 7.33 14.24 -8.21
N ILE A 132 7.22 12.90 -8.18
CA ILE A 132 7.97 11.99 -9.05
C ILE A 132 6.97 11.26 -9.96
N ASP A 133 7.30 11.19 -11.26
CA ASP A 133 6.62 10.27 -12.17
C ASP A 133 7.24 8.89 -12.04
N TYR A 134 6.51 7.95 -11.43
CA TYR A 134 6.99 6.59 -11.23
C TYR A 134 6.83 5.70 -12.46
N ASN A 135 6.18 6.19 -13.52
CA ASN A 135 5.94 5.45 -14.76
C ASN A 135 7.09 5.53 -15.75
N VAL A 136 8.08 6.40 -15.51
CA VAL A 136 9.28 6.49 -16.35
C VAL A 136 10.21 5.30 -16.13
N ASP A 137 11.20 5.13 -17.02
CA ASP A 137 12.20 4.08 -16.87
C ASP A 137 12.88 4.15 -15.48
N ASN A 138 12.96 3.00 -14.82
CA ASN A 138 13.43 2.87 -13.43
C ASN A 138 12.72 3.76 -12.39
N GLY A 139 11.55 4.34 -12.71
CA GLY A 139 10.77 5.17 -11.79
C GLY A 139 10.42 4.44 -10.49
N TYR A 140 10.05 3.15 -10.57
CA TYR A 140 9.76 2.29 -9.41
C TYR A 140 10.90 2.20 -8.38
N ARG A 141 12.16 2.46 -8.78
CA ARG A 141 13.31 2.44 -7.86
C ARG A 141 13.43 3.71 -7.01
N LYS A 142 12.60 4.72 -7.28
CA LYS A 142 12.58 6.01 -6.57
C LYS A 142 11.57 6.08 -5.44
N TYR A 143 10.84 4.99 -5.15
CA TYR A 143 9.88 4.96 -4.05
C TYR A 143 10.60 5.13 -2.70
N ALA A 144 10.51 6.33 -2.15
CA ALA A 144 10.94 6.69 -0.81
C ALA A 144 9.72 6.95 0.09
N GLN A 145 8.56 6.37 -0.23
CA GLN A 145 7.32 6.62 0.50
C GLN A 145 7.06 5.50 1.51
N LEU A 146 6.37 5.85 2.60
CA LEU A 146 5.65 4.89 3.42
C LEU A 146 4.38 4.45 2.70
N SER A 147 4.07 3.16 2.80
CA SER A 147 2.77 2.62 2.43
C SER A 147 1.74 2.91 3.51
N HIS A 148 2.11 2.66 4.77
CA HIS A 148 1.28 2.94 5.92
C HIS A 148 2.14 2.99 7.19
N ILE A 149 1.54 3.42 8.29
CA ILE A 149 2.16 3.45 9.61
C ILE A 149 1.13 3.06 10.67
N GLU A 150 1.53 2.18 11.58
CA GLU A 150 0.73 1.79 12.74
C GLU A 150 1.30 2.44 14.00
N PHE A 151 0.40 2.85 14.90
CA PHE A 151 0.74 3.37 16.22
C PHE A 151 0.02 2.57 17.30
N GLU A 152 0.75 2.16 18.33
CA GLU A 152 0.21 1.63 19.58
C GLU A 152 0.39 2.66 20.69
N GLY A 153 -0.69 3.02 21.38
CA GLY A 153 -0.69 4.11 22.37
C GLY A 153 -0.85 5.52 21.77
N ALA A 154 -1.06 5.62 20.45
CA ALA A 154 -1.43 6.87 19.79
C ALA A 154 -2.44 6.65 18.67
N THR A 155 -3.16 7.72 18.31
CA THR A 155 -4.08 7.74 17.16
C THR A 155 -3.58 8.74 16.13
N LEU A 156 -3.34 8.27 14.90
CA LEU A 156 -3.04 9.14 13.77
C LEU A 156 -4.27 9.98 13.40
N ILE A 157 -4.07 11.28 13.22
CA ILE A 157 -5.04 12.16 12.56
C ILE A 157 -4.69 12.15 11.08
N GLY A 158 -5.45 11.39 10.30
CA GLY A 158 -5.25 11.27 8.86
C GLY A 158 -5.72 12.49 8.09
N VAL A 159 -5.49 12.45 6.79
CA VAL A 159 -5.89 13.49 5.83
C VAL A 159 -6.93 12.94 4.84
N ASP A 160 -7.45 13.82 4.00
CA ASP A 160 -8.25 13.43 2.84
C ASP A 160 -7.33 12.89 1.74
N VAL A 161 -7.41 11.59 1.49
CA VAL A 161 -6.65 10.91 0.42
C VAL A 161 -7.45 10.94 -0.87
N HIS A 162 -6.94 11.61 -1.90
CA HIS A 162 -7.56 11.70 -3.21
C HIS A 162 -6.97 10.63 -4.15
N TRP A 163 -7.82 9.96 -4.93
CA TRP A 163 -7.37 8.93 -5.89
C TRP A 163 -7.63 9.29 -7.35
N ALA A 164 -8.48 10.30 -7.61
CA ALA A 164 -8.81 10.77 -8.96
C ALA A 164 -9.38 12.19 -8.90
N ALA A 165 -9.51 12.83 -10.08
CA ALA A 165 -10.23 14.08 -10.23
C ALA A 165 -11.71 13.91 -9.80
N PRO A 166 -12.38 14.96 -9.30
CA PRO A 166 -13.81 14.90 -9.00
C PRO A 166 -14.63 14.44 -10.21
N ALA A 167 -15.67 13.62 -9.98
CA ALA A 167 -16.58 13.16 -11.01
C ALA A 167 -18.02 13.43 -10.59
N ASN A 168 -18.85 13.93 -11.51
CA ASN A 168 -20.27 14.25 -11.25
C ASN A 168 -20.48 15.14 -10.01
N GLY A 169 -19.62 16.16 -9.82
CA GLY A 169 -19.66 17.06 -8.66
C GLY A 169 -19.23 16.44 -7.33
N THR A 170 -18.78 15.18 -7.32
CA THR A 170 -18.36 14.46 -6.12
C THR A 170 -16.84 14.30 -6.09
N PRO A 171 -16.16 14.71 -5.00
CA PRO A 171 -14.74 14.46 -4.83
C PRO A 171 -14.44 12.96 -4.70
N ASN A 172 -13.44 12.48 -5.44
CA ASN A 172 -12.91 11.13 -5.33
C ASN A 172 -11.85 11.07 -4.20
N LYS A 173 -12.33 11.10 -2.94
CA LYS A 173 -11.48 11.12 -1.74
C LYS A 173 -11.97 10.24 -0.59
N LEU A 174 -11.03 9.70 0.20
CA LEU A 174 -11.30 8.99 1.46
C LEU A 174 -10.84 9.85 2.64
N PRO A 175 -11.70 10.14 3.62
CA PRO A 175 -11.31 10.95 4.77
C PRO A 175 -10.54 10.14 5.80
N ASN A 176 -9.72 10.87 6.59
CA ASN A 176 -8.99 10.37 7.74
C ASN A 176 -8.21 9.07 7.43
N LYS A 177 -7.32 9.16 6.43
CA LYS A 177 -6.41 8.09 6.02
C LYS A 177 -4.97 8.57 6.03
N PHE A 178 -4.04 7.64 6.04
CA PHE A 178 -2.65 7.93 5.74
C PHE A 178 -2.51 8.08 4.22
N ASP A 179 -1.80 9.13 3.79
CA ASP A 179 -1.48 9.44 2.40
C ASP A 179 0.04 9.26 2.22
N PRO A 180 0.51 8.35 1.36
CA PRO A 180 1.94 8.18 1.08
C PRO A 180 2.67 9.47 0.70
N TRP A 181 1.97 10.48 0.16
CA TRP A 181 2.60 11.73 -0.29
C TRP A 181 2.35 12.92 0.64
N THR A 182 1.68 12.74 1.77
CA THR A 182 1.63 13.76 2.83
C THR A 182 2.70 13.44 3.88
N TYR A 183 3.46 14.45 4.30
CA TYR A 183 4.66 14.23 5.13
C TYR A 183 4.51 14.77 6.55
N ASP A 184 3.56 15.66 6.81
CA ASP A 184 3.32 16.23 8.13
C ASP A 184 1.98 15.73 8.67
N TYR A 185 2.03 15.16 9.88
CA TYR A 185 0.88 14.59 10.56
C TYR A 185 0.82 14.99 12.02
N THR A 186 -0.37 14.87 12.60
CA THR A 186 -0.57 14.91 14.04
C THR A 186 -0.92 13.51 14.55
N VAL A 187 -0.34 13.11 15.67
CA VAL A 187 -0.74 11.92 16.42
C VAL A 187 -1.23 12.34 17.80
N ARG A 188 -2.36 11.80 18.24
CA ARG A 188 -2.93 12.06 19.56
C ARG A 188 -2.59 10.94 20.52
N VAL A 189 -2.10 11.30 21.71
CA VAL A 189 -1.79 10.35 22.78
C VAL A 189 -2.68 10.58 24.00
N PRO A 190 -3.08 9.53 24.73
CA PRO A 190 -3.76 9.68 26.02
C PRO A 190 -2.96 10.52 27.02
N VAL A 191 -3.65 11.16 27.96
CA VAL A 191 -2.98 11.93 29.03
C VAL A 191 -2.05 11.03 29.82
N GLY A 192 -0.80 11.46 30.00
CA GLY A 192 0.23 10.70 30.72
C GLY A 192 0.92 9.60 29.90
N GLN A 193 0.54 9.39 28.64
CA GLN A 193 1.28 8.49 27.74
C GLN A 193 2.71 9.01 27.53
N ARG A 194 3.70 8.19 27.84
CA ARG A 194 5.13 8.53 27.71
C ARG A 194 5.87 7.78 26.62
N THR A 195 5.25 6.73 26.08
CA THR A 195 5.85 5.88 25.04
C THR A 195 4.78 5.49 24.04
N VAL A 196 5.12 5.46 22.76
CA VAL A 196 4.25 4.98 21.67
C VAL A 196 5.04 3.95 20.88
N ALA A 197 4.44 2.83 20.53
CA ALA A 197 5.07 1.90 19.59
C ALA A 197 4.75 2.37 18.16
N VAL A 198 5.78 2.49 17.34
CA VAL A 198 5.70 2.98 15.96
C VAL A 198 6.13 1.85 15.04
N LYS A 199 5.27 1.53 14.07
CA LYS A 199 5.53 0.47 13.10
C LYS A 199 5.27 0.99 11.68
N PRO A 200 6.29 1.57 11.03
CA PRO A 200 6.16 2.04 9.65
C PRO A 200 6.38 0.89 8.66
N THR A 201 5.70 0.97 7.53
CA THR A 201 5.87 0.05 6.40
C THR A 201 6.17 0.88 5.15
N ALA A 202 7.34 0.69 4.53
CA ALA A 202 7.66 1.37 3.29
C ALA A 202 6.85 0.81 2.11
N LEU A 203 6.62 1.63 1.09
CA LEU A 203 5.85 1.26 -0.09
C LEU A 203 6.58 0.20 -0.94
N SER A 204 7.88 0.38 -1.16
CA SER A 204 8.73 -0.68 -1.68
C SER A 204 9.35 -1.49 -0.55
N ASN A 205 9.43 -2.81 -0.71
CA ASN A 205 10.21 -3.69 0.17
C ASN A 205 11.73 -3.60 -0.07
N ARG A 206 12.16 -2.81 -1.07
CA ARG A 206 13.56 -2.70 -1.49
C ARG A 206 14.20 -1.37 -1.12
N VAL A 207 13.58 -0.63 -0.19
CA VAL A 207 14.16 0.61 0.33
C VAL A 207 15.59 0.37 0.83
N SER A 208 16.48 1.31 0.55
CA SER A 208 17.88 1.20 0.95
C SER A 208 18.08 1.52 2.44
N ALA A 209 17.19 2.32 3.03
CA ALA A 209 17.14 2.56 4.46
C ALA A 209 15.72 2.94 4.92
N LEU A 210 15.40 2.54 6.15
CA LEU A 210 14.22 2.96 6.90
C LEU A 210 14.66 3.28 8.31
N LYS A 211 14.34 4.49 8.81
CA LYS A 211 14.73 4.94 10.15
C LYS A 211 13.57 5.54 10.91
N VAL A 212 13.54 5.34 12.22
CA VAL A 212 12.66 6.03 13.17
C VAL A 212 13.55 6.82 14.14
N ASN A 213 13.36 8.13 14.22
CA ASN A 213 14.19 9.05 15.00
C ASN A 213 15.70 8.86 14.78
N GLY A 214 16.09 8.59 13.53
CA GLY A 214 17.48 8.34 13.14
C GLY A 214 18.00 6.93 13.40
N GLN A 215 17.25 6.09 14.13
CA GLN A 215 17.61 4.68 14.34
C GLN A 215 17.15 3.84 13.16
N SER A 216 18.06 3.09 12.54
CA SER A 216 17.75 2.14 11.46
C SER A 216 16.88 1.00 11.97
N ILE A 217 15.85 0.66 11.20
CA ILE A 217 14.92 -0.41 11.51
C ILE A 217 14.66 -1.28 10.28
N SER A 218 14.23 -2.51 10.50
CA SER A 218 13.71 -3.35 9.42
C SER A 218 12.26 -2.95 9.08
N GLN A 219 11.85 -3.22 7.83
CA GLN A 219 10.47 -3.05 7.37
C GLN A 219 9.49 -3.73 8.34
N GLY A 220 8.48 -2.99 8.83
CA GLY A 220 7.45 -3.53 9.71
C GLY A 220 7.90 -3.84 11.15
N ALA A 221 9.12 -3.44 11.55
CA ALA A 221 9.53 -3.52 12.95
C ALA A 221 8.70 -2.55 13.81
N SER A 222 8.23 -3.02 14.97
CA SER A 222 7.60 -2.16 15.97
C SER A 222 8.66 -1.63 16.93
N VAL A 223 8.79 -0.31 17.02
CA VAL A 223 9.82 0.35 17.83
C VAL A 223 9.18 1.27 18.86
N PRO A 224 9.53 1.13 20.16
CA PRO A 224 9.06 2.05 21.18
C PRO A 224 9.75 3.42 21.04
N VAL A 225 8.96 4.48 21.03
CA VAL A 225 9.42 5.86 20.96
C VAL A 225 8.90 6.62 22.17
N ALA A 226 9.81 7.25 22.92
CA ALA A 226 9.42 8.15 24.01
C ALA A 226 8.72 9.39 23.45
N VAL A 227 7.61 9.78 24.06
CA VAL A 227 6.77 10.90 23.63
C VAL A 227 6.39 11.81 24.79
N SER A 228 6.26 13.08 24.46
CA SER A 228 5.59 14.11 25.26
C SER A 228 4.79 15.01 24.32
N VAL A 229 3.79 15.72 24.84
CA VAL A 229 3.04 16.69 24.02
C VAL A 229 4.02 17.72 23.43
N GLY A 230 3.92 17.96 22.12
CA GLY A 230 4.82 18.82 21.36
C GLY A 230 6.08 18.12 20.81
N SER A 231 6.40 16.90 21.27
CA SER A 231 7.47 16.10 20.68
C SER A 231 7.14 15.67 19.25
N ARG A 232 8.16 15.28 18.48
CA ARG A 232 8.03 14.84 17.10
C ARG A 232 8.62 13.45 16.93
N ILE A 233 7.91 12.58 16.23
CA ILE A 233 8.42 11.31 15.73
C ILE A 233 8.76 11.52 14.26
N VAL A 234 9.98 11.16 13.86
CA VAL A 234 10.47 11.34 12.51
C VAL A 234 10.71 9.97 11.89
N VAL A 235 10.11 9.71 10.73
CA VAL A 235 10.37 8.51 9.93
C VAL A 235 11.04 8.91 8.63
N GLU A 236 12.21 8.36 8.36
CA GLU A 236 12.97 8.59 7.13
C GLU A 236 12.98 7.32 6.29
N VAL A 237 12.69 7.47 5.00
CA VAL A 237 12.70 6.38 4.02
C VAL A 237 13.61 6.80 2.87
N VAL A 238 14.55 5.93 2.51
CA VAL A 238 15.45 6.15 1.38
C VAL A 238 15.10 5.17 0.26
N SER A 239 14.97 5.66 -0.97
CA SER A 239 14.54 4.88 -2.12
C SER A 239 15.45 3.68 -2.41
N PRO A 240 14.95 2.65 -3.13
CA PRO A 240 15.75 1.51 -3.56
C PRO A 240 17.07 1.88 -4.27
N ASP A 241 17.07 2.92 -5.11
CA ASP A 241 18.27 3.40 -5.80
C ASP A 241 19.09 4.45 -5.03
N GLY A 242 18.65 4.83 -3.83
CA GLY A 242 19.30 5.85 -3.00
C GLY A 242 19.13 7.30 -3.51
N SER A 243 18.40 7.52 -4.60
CA SER A 243 18.27 8.84 -5.23
C SER A 243 17.26 9.77 -4.55
N ALA A 244 16.34 9.22 -3.76
CA ALA A 244 15.32 9.98 -3.05
C ALA A 244 15.28 9.63 -1.56
N THR A 245 14.97 10.62 -0.73
CA THR A 245 14.75 10.44 0.72
C THR A 245 13.53 11.26 1.12
N GLN A 246 12.51 10.61 1.68
CA GLN A 246 11.37 11.32 2.27
C GLN A 246 11.38 11.21 3.78
N ARG A 247 10.89 12.28 4.41
CA ARG A 247 10.85 12.44 5.86
C ARG A 247 9.41 12.73 6.28
N TYR A 248 8.81 11.80 7.02
CA TYR A 248 7.52 11.98 7.66
C TYR A 248 7.72 12.50 9.08
N VAL A 249 6.93 13.50 9.46
CA VAL A 249 6.97 14.14 10.78
C VAL A 249 5.59 13.99 11.43
N PHE A 250 5.56 13.29 12.56
CA PHE A 250 4.36 13.11 13.36
C PHE A 250 4.49 13.93 14.65
N THR A 251 3.75 15.04 14.72
CA THR A 251 3.73 15.91 15.90
C THR A 251 2.76 15.34 16.94
N VAL A 252 3.24 15.16 18.18
CA VAL A 252 2.46 14.58 19.27
C VAL A 252 1.59 15.66 19.90
N ALA A 253 0.28 15.42 19.93
CA ALA A 253 -0.71 16.24 20.62
C ALA A 253 -1.41 15.43 21.70
N ALA A 254 -1.97 16.11 22.70
CA ALA A 254 -2.87 15.46 23.65
C ALA A 254 -4.15 14.99 22.94
N GLN A 255 -4.66 13.84 23.34
CA GLN A 255 -6.03 13.47 23.05
C GLN A 255 -6.97 14.48 23.73
N ALA A 256 -8.03 14.86 23.03
CA ALA A 256 -9.08 15.72 23.58
C ALA A 256 -9.89 14.96 24.65
#